data_AF-A0A1Y3TZW6-F1
#
_entry.id   AF-A0A1Y3TZW6-F1
#
_cell.length_a   1.000
_cell.length_b   1.000
_cell.length_c   1.000
_cell.angle_alpha   90.00
_cell.angle_beta   90.00
_cell.angle_gamma   90.00
#
_symmetry.space_group_name_H-M   'P 1'
#
loop_
_entity.id
_entity.type
_entity.pdbx_description
1 polymer ?
#
loop_
_entity_poly.entity_id
_entity_poly.type
_entity_poly.pdbx_seq_one_letter_code
_entity_poly.pdbx_strand_id
1 'polypeptide(L)'
;MRIPMKEFQDMLPSAYDEIHGKCSDVTQECSMYYEMFAEMIFGWIRMVNDIATFLSYASAFVNLFLERLKYHNPEAYASAYYDFMTNRQVQLEIEKAIPYGLPLIAQTHEVGFDFVTITEQDDTQSFCIAERFVFTNLLSFLQVDLSRGLMIGHAPKKCQNCGKYFLLEKGYHVSYCTNIAPGETTRTCRQVGAHKKSAAQTKTPAQAEYQKLYNHLKTRKNRKKISVEEWNQAVAWAQEMKDKAERGEISEWELKEMFERAYDNIL
;
A
#
# COMPACT_ATOMS: atom_id res chain seq x y z
N MET A 1 35.29 -7.28 1.20
CA MET A 1 35.27 -8.68 1.70
C MET A 1 35.86 -9.52 0.58
N ARG A 2 37.05 -10.14 0.74
CA ARG A 2 37.67 -10.94 -0.33
C ARG A 2 36.99 -12.31 -0.36
N ILE A 3 36.22 -12.60 -1.40
CA ILE A 3 35.63 -13.91 -1.64
C ILE A 3 36.70 -14.78 -2.34
N PRO A 4 36.93 -16.03 -1.90
CA PRO A 4 37.88 -16.94 -2.55
C PRO A 4 37.47 -17.24 -4.00
N MET A 5 38.41 -17.31 -4.95
CA MET A 5 38.07 -17.47 -6.37
C MET A 5 37.21 -18.68 -6.72
N LYS A 6 37.30 -19.74 -5.91
CA LYS A 6 36.50 -20.94 -6.12
C LYS A 6 35.00 -20.67 -6.02
N GLU A 7 34.58 -19.85 -5.04
CA GLU A 7 33.18 -19.45 -4.89
C GLU A 7 32.73 -18.49 -6.01
N PHE A 8 33.65 -17.65 -6.51
CA PHE A 8 33.39 -16.77 -7.64
C PHE A 8 33.22 -17.53 -8.96
N GLN A 9 34.03 -18.55 -9.20
CA GLN A 9 33.95 -19.43 -10.38
C GLN A 9 32.64 -20.24 -10.39
N ASP A 10 32.20 -20.74 -9.23
CA ASP A 10 30.95 -21.50 -9.10
C ASP A 10 29.68 -20.63 -9.33
N MET A 11 29.80 -19.30 -9.20
CA MET A 11 28.70 -18.35 -9.42
C MET A 11 28.59 -17.85 -10.87
N LEU A 12 29.55 -18.16 -11.75
CA LEU A 12 29.58 -17.66 -13.12
C LEU A 12 28.93 -18.65 -14.12
N PRO A 13 28.17 -18.16 -15.12
CA PRO A 13 27.59 -19.03 -16.16
C PRO A 13 28.66 -19.77 -16.97
N SER A 14 28.29 -20.90 -17.58
CA SER A 14 29.13 -21.73 -18.47
C SER A 14 29.74 -21.00 -19.68
N ALA A 15 29.36 -19.74 -19.94
CA ALA A 15 30.00 -18.84 -20.90
C ALA A 15 31.41 -18.39 -20.47
N TYR A 16 31.79 -18.59 -19.20
CA TYR A 16 33.10 -18.22 -18.66
C TYR A 16 34.26 -18.99 -19.31
N ASP A 17 34.08 -20.28 -19.62
CA ASP A 17 35.10 -21.11 -20.27
C ASP A 17 35.42 -20.65 -21.71
N GLU A 18 34.44 -20.06 -22.41
CA GLU A 18 34.60 -19.50 -23.76
C GLU A 18 35.40 -18.19 -23.77
N ILE A 19 35.39 -17.46 -22.65
CA ILE A 19 36.08 -16.16 -22.47
C ILE A 19 37.49 -16.35 -21.89
N HIS A 20 37.73 -17.44 -21.16
CA HIS A 20 38.96 -17.72 -20.40
C HIS A 20 40.25 -17.63 -21.25
N GLY A 21 40.19 -18.03 -22.52
CA GLY A 21 41.33 -17.96 -23.45
C GLY A 21 41.66 -16.54 -23.96
N LYS A 22 40.77 -15.56 -23.77
CA LYS A 22 40.91 -14.17 -24.23
C LYS A 22 41.08 -13.16 -23.09
N CYS A 23 40.97 -13.58 -21.83
CA CYS A 23 41.00 -12.72 -20.64
C CYS A 23 41.76 -13.38 -19.48
N SER A 24 42.95 -13.94 -19.73
CA SER A 24 43.81 -14.53 -18.69
C SER A 24 43.99 -13.61 -17.48
N ASP A 25 44.13 -12.31 -17.73
CA ASP A 25 44.40 -11.30 -16.71
C ASP A 25 43.21 -11.09 -15.77
N VAL A 26 41.97 -11.28 -16.25
CA VAL A 26 40.74 -11.17 -15.44
C VAL A 26 40.58 -12.38 -14.51
N THR A 27 41.25 -13.49 -14.81
CA THR A 27 41.14 -14.75 -14.05
C THR A 27 42.27 -14.96 -13.06
N GLN A 28 43.27 -14.07 -13.07
CA GLN A 28 44.39 -14.08 -12.14
C GLN A 28 44.00 -13.36 -10.84
N GLU A 29 43.98 -14.11 -9.72
CA GLU A 29 43.76 -13.53 -8.39
C GLU A 29 44.69 -12.33 -8.14
N CYS A 30 44.11 -11.26 -7.59
CA CYS A 30 44.81 -10.01 -7.25
C CYS A 30 45.38 -9.22 -8.44
N SER A 31 44.98 -9.51 -9.69
CA SER A 31 45.22 -8.58 -10.79
C SER A 31 44.26 -7.39 -10.69
N MET A 32 44.68 -6.23 -11.19
CA MET A 32 43.81 -5.04 -11.26
C MET A 32 42.53 -5.33 -12.07
N TYR A 33 42.63 -6.12 -13.14
CA TYR A 33 41.50 -6.49 -13.98
C TYR A 33 40.53 -7.45 -13.29
N TYR A 34 41.05 -8.39 -12.49
CA TYR A 34 40.23 -9.25 -11.64
C TYR A 34 39.49 -8.42 -10.59
N GLU A 35 40.17 -7.52 -9.89
CA GLU A 35 39.54 -6.66 -8.88
C GLU A 35 38.43 -5.79 -9.50
N MET A 36 38.69 -5.16 -10.66
CA MET A 36 37.67 -4.38 -11.38
C MET A 36 36.45 -5.22 -11.79
N PHE A 37 36.69 -6.42 -12.33
CA PHE A 37 35.63 -7.32 -12.77
C PHE A 37 34.81 -7.89 -11.60
N ALA A 38 35.49 -8.28 -10.53
CA ALA A 38 34.86 -8.75 -9.29
C ALA A 38 33.98 -7.64 -8.68
N GLU A 39 34.50 -6.41 -8.55
CA GLU A 39 33.73 -5.27 -8.05
C GLU A 39 32.46 -5.01 -8.89
N MET A 40 32.56 -5.12 -10.22
CA MET A 40 31.39 -4.99 -11.10
C MET A 40 30.33 -6.08 -10.82
N ILE A 41 30.73 -7.34 -10.77
CA ILE A 41 29.80 -8.47 -10.51
C ILE A 41 29.19 -8.37 -9.11
N PHE A 42 30.00 -8.12 -8.09
CA PHE A 42 29.50 -7.92 -6.74
C PHE A 42 28.60 -6.70 -6.64
N GLY A 43 28.85 -5.66 -7.43
CA GLY A 43 27.95 -4.52 -7.58
C GLY A 43 26.55 -4.92 -8.06
N TRP A 44 26.45 -5.77 -9.08
CA TRP A 44 25.16 -6.27 -9.58
C TRP A 44 24.46 -7.19 -8.57
N ILE A 45 25.19 -8.11 -7.95
CA ILE A 45 24.66 -8.99 -6.91
C ILE A 45 24.11 -8.15 -5.76
N ARG A 46 24.87 -7.16 -5.29
CA ARG A 46 24.45 -6.24 -4.23
C ARG A 46 23.19 -5.46 -4.62
N MET A 47 23.08 -4.98 -5.86
CA MET A 47 21.89 -4.25 -6.32
C MET A 47 20.63 -5.11 -6.26
N VAL A 48 20.69 -6.37 -6.71
CA VAL A 48 19.55 -7.30 -6.65
C VAL A 48 19.15 -7.56 -5.19
N ASN A 49 20.15 -7.74 -4.32
CA ASN A 49 19.94 -7.97 -2.90
C ASN A 49 19.34 -6.74 -2.18
N ASP A 50 19.78 -5.54 -2.52
CA ASP A 50 19.22 -4.28 -2.02
C ASP A 50 17.74 -4.15 -2.37
N ILE A 51 17.35 -4.49 -3.60
CA ILE A 51 15.95 -4.48 -4.05
C ILE A 51 15.13 -5.50 -3.25
N ALA A 52 15.60 -6.74 -3.13
CA ALA A 52 14.90 -7.80 -2.42
C ALA A 52 14.70 -7.45 -0.92
N THR A 53 15.75 -6.90 -0.31
CA THR A 53 15.73 -6.42 1.08
C THR A 53 14.73 -5.28 1.24
N PHE A 54 14.77 -4.27 0.36
CA PHE A 54 13.83 -3.15 0.39
C PHE A 54 12.39 -3.60 0.19
N LEU A 55 12.11 -4.51 -0.74
CA LEU A 55 10.75 -5.03 -0.98
C LEU A 55 10.20 -5.76 0.25
N SER A 56 11.03 -6.53 0.94
CA SER A 56 10.66 -7.19 2.20
C SER A 56 10.34 -6.17 3.29
N TYR A 57 11.23 -5.18 3.46
CA TYR A 57 11.07 -4.07 4.40
C TYR A 57 9.78 -3.26 4.13
N ALA A 58 9.61 -2.78 2.89
CA ALA A 58 8.47 -1.94 2.51
C ALA A 58 7.15 -2.71 2.57
N SER A 59 7.14 -3.99 2.16
CA SER A 59 5.95 -4.84 2.26
C SER A 59 5.54 -5.06 3.72
N ALA A 60 6.49 -5.37 4.60
CA ALA A 60 6.22 -5.52 6.03
C ALA A 60 5.67 -4.22 6.63
N PHE A 61 6.30 -3.08 6.32
CA PHE A 61 5.85 -1.78 6.81
C PHE A 61 4.43 -1.44 6.31
N VAL A 62 4.15 -1.61 5.01
CA VAL A 62 2.83 -1.32 4.45
C VAL A 62 1.75 -2.22 5.05
N ASN A 63 1.95 -3.54 4.99
CA ASN A 63 0.91 -4.50 5.33
C ASN A 63 0.62 -4.55 6.83
N LEU A 64 1.65 -4.35 7.68
CA LEU A 64 1.50 -4.47 9.13
C LEU A 64 1.17 -3.15 9.82
N PHE A 65 1.59 -2.01 9.26
CA PHE A 65 1.45 -0.71 9.91
C PHE A 65 0.57 0.24 9.09
N LEU A 66 0.93 0.54 7.83
CA LEU A 66 0.23 1.56 7.04
C LEU A 66 -1.22 1.17 6.68
N GLU A 67 -1.50 -0.11 6.41
CA GLU A 67 -2.86 -0.57 6.10
C GLU A 67 -3.84 -0.45 7.28
N ARG A 68 -3.33 -0.38 8.52
CA ARG A 68 -4.14 -0.25 9.75
C ARG A 68 -4.43 1.20 10.11
N LEU A 69 -3.82 2.16 9.42
CA LEU A 69 -4.01 3.57 9.71
C LEU A 69 -5.41 4.03 9.36
N LYS A 70 -6.03 4.75 10.30
CA LYS A 70 -7.31 5.43 10.08
C LYS A 70 -7.16 6.67 9.19
N TYR A 71 -6.04 7.37 9.32
CA TYR A 71 -5.73 8.60 8.60
C TYR A 71 -4.42 8.43 7.83
N HIS A 72 -4.35 9.04 6.66
CA HIS A 72 -3.22 8.94 5.74
C HIS A 72 -2.60 10.33 5.59
N ASN A 73 -1.81 10.75 6.57
CA ASN A 73 -1.18 12.06 6.62
C ASN A 73 0.22 11.93 7.24
N PRO A 74 1.10 12.95 7.12
CA PRO A 74 2.48 12.88 7.61
C PRO A 74 2.59 12.42 9.07
N GLU A 75 1.73 12.93 9.96
CA GLU A 75 1.74 12.59 11.38
C GLU A 75 1.43 11.12 11.64
N ALA A 76 0.37 10.60 11.01
CA ALA A 76 0.00 9.20 11.12
C ALA A 76 1.09 8.27 10.55
N TYR A 77 1.76 8.70 9.48
CA TYR A 77 2.88 7.97 8.91
C TYR A 77 4.12 7.99 9.81
N ALA A 78 4.43 9.13 10.43
CA ALA A 78 5.53 9.23 11.38
C ALA A 78 5.30 8.33 12.60
N SER A 79 4.08 8.31 13.15
CA SER A 79 3.71 7.39 14.24
C SER A 79 3.85 5.92 13.82
N ALA A 80 3.34 5.55 12.64
CA ALA A 80 3.46 4.19 12.13
C ALA A 80 4.93 3.78 11.91
N TYR A 81 5.76 4.71 11.42
CA TYR A 81 7.18 4.50 11.22
C TYR A 81 7.88 4.27 12.56
N TYR A 82 7.59 5.06 13.60
CA TYR A 82 8.10 4.84 14.95
C TYR A 82 7.76 3.44 15.47
N ASP A 83 6.48 3.04 15.38
CA ASP A 83 6.03 1.72 15.82
C ASP A 83 6.74 0.60 15.05
N PHE A 84 6.93 0.78 13.75
CA PHE A 84 7.64 -0.18 12.91
C PHE A 84 9.10 -0.33 13.32
N MET A 85 9.81 0.78 13.51
CA MET A 85 11.23 0.77 13.87
C MET A 85 11.49 0.25 15.30
N THR A 86 10.52 0.39 16.20
CA THR A 86 10.62 -0.06 17.60
C THR A 86 10.09 -1.48 17.84
N ASN A 87 9.35 -2.06 16.88
CA ASN A 87 8.86 -3.43 16.98
C ASN A 87 9.97 -4.46 16.74
N ARG A 88 10.62 -4.92 17.83
CA ARG A 88 11.75 -5.86 17.74
C ARG A 88 11.42 -7.16 17.00
N GLN A 89 10.20 -7.69 17.16
CA GLN A 89 9.82 -8.94 16.49
C GLN A 89 9.79 -8.76 14.98
N VAL A 90 9.19 -7.66 14.49
CA VAL A 90 9.16 -7.35 13.06
C VAL A 90 10.57 -7.13 12.52
N GLN A 91 11.41 -6.37 13.23
CA GLN A 91 12.79 -6.16 12.83
C GLN A 91 13.56 -7.48 12.72
N LEU A 92 13.43 -8.39 13.68
CA LEU A 92 14.04 -9.72 13.65
C LEU A 92 13.57 -10.59 12.47
N GLU A 93 12.28 -10.56 12.14
CA GLU A 93 11.76 -11.33 11.01
C GLU A 93 12.27 -10.79 9.66
N ILE A 94 12.42 -9.47 9.52
CA ILE A 94 13.03 -8.88 8.33
C ILE A 94 14.52 -9.25 8.28
N GLU A 95 15.26 -9.16 9.39
CA GLU A 95 16.67 -9.56 9.48
C GLU A 95 16.87 -11.02 9.05
N LYS A 96 16.00 -11.95 9.49
CA LYS A 96 16.07 -13.38 9.11
C LYS A 96 15.75 -13.62 7.63
N ALA A 97 14.93 -12.77 7.01
CA ALA A 97 14.56 -12.89 5.61
C ALA A 97 15.69 -12.41 4.66
N ILE A 98 16.71 -11.74 5.21
CA ILE A 98 17.87 -11.27 4.45
C ILE A 98 18.88 -12.43 4.34
N PRO A 99 19.30 -12.82 3.12
CA PRO A 99 20.34 -13.82 2.93
C PRO A 99 21.63 -13.54 3.73
N TYR A 100 22.24 -14.60 4.25
CA TYR A 100 23.50 -14.51 5.01
C TYR A 100 24.59 -13.77 4.21
N GLY A 101 25.30 -12.85 4.88
CA GLY A 101 26.41 -12.07 4.31
C GLY A 101 26.00 -10.70 3.74
N LEU A 102 24.74 -10.32 3.82
CA LEU A 102 24.26 -9.01 3.41
C LEU A 102 24.21 -8.00 4.58
N PRO A 103 24.31 -6.69 4.30
CA PRO A 103 24.18 -5.67 5.32
C PRO A 103 22.81 -5.77 5.99
N LEU A 104 22.80 -5.77 7.33
CA LEU A 104 21.58 -5.58 8.10
C LEU A 104 20.93 -4.26 7.68
N ILE A 105 19.60 -4.18 7.80
CA ILE A 105 18.88 -2.93 7.60
C ILE A 105 19.32 -1.94 8.67
N ALA A 106 20.26 -1.08 8.30
CA ALA A 106 20.70 0.00 9.15
C ALA A 106 19.64 1.11 9.14
N GLN A 107 19.37 1.66 10.33
CA GLN A 107 18.54 2.86 10.45
C GLN A 107 19.29 4.13 10.04
N THR A 108 20.63 4.05 10.05
CA THR A 108 21.53 5.14 9.71
C THR A 108 22.16 4.88 8.36
N HIS A 109 22.22 5.91 7.53
CA HIS A 109 22.81 5.84 6.19
C HIS A 109 23.97 6.84 6.09
N GLU A 110 25.12 6.37 5.59
CA GLU A 110 26.17 7.27 5.12
C GLU A 110 25.77 7.81 3.75
N VAL A 111 25.68 9.14 3.63
CA VAL A 111 25.25 9.80 2.40
C VAL A 111 26.17 10.99 2.12
N GLY A 112 26.66 11.06 0.88
CA GLY A 112 27.31 12.27 0.39
C GLY A 112 26.26 13.34 0.16
N PHE A 113 26.50 14.56 0.63
CA PHE A 113 25.56 15.68 0.53
C PHE A 113 26.27 16.91 -0.02
N ASP A 114 25.79 17.40 -1.16
CA ASP A 114 26.31 18.59 -1.82
C ASP A 114 25.16 19.48 -2.30
N PHE A 115 25.44 20.77 -2.50
CA PHE A 115 24.54 21.68 -3.21
C PHE A 115 24.97 21.81 -4.66
N VAL A 116 24.05 21.61 -5.60
CA VAL A 116 24.29 21.73 -7.05
C VAL A 116 23.36 22.76 -7.66
N THR A 117 23.77 23.34 -8.79
CA THR A 117 22.91 24.23 -9.59
C THR A 117 22.24 23.41 -10.70
N ILE A 118 20.93 23.53 -10.84
CA ILE A 118 20.15 22.91 -11.93
C ILE A 118 19.36 24.00 -12.67
N THR A 119 19.07 23.76 -13.95
CA THR A 119 18.12 24.55 -14.75
C THR A 119 16.72 23.99 -14.59
N GLU A 120 15.71 24.86 -14.46
CA GLU A 120 14.31 24.39 -14.44
C GLU A 120 13.97 23.68 -15.75
N GLN A 121 13.18 22.60 -15.67
CA GLN A 121 12.96 21.67 -16.80
C GLN A 121 12.25 22.30 -18.01
N ASP A 122 11.80 23.54 -17.93
CA ASP A 122 11.11 24.26 -19.01
C ASP A 122 11.66 25.70 -19.27
N ASP A 123 12.64 26.17 -18.50
CA ASP A 123 13.24 27.50 -18.68
C ASP A 123 14.78 27.43 -18.63
N THR A 124 15.39 27.46 -19.81
CA THR A 124 16.86 27.42 -19.96
C THR A 124 17.59 28.64 -19.40
N GLN A 125 16.86 29.67 -18.95
CA GLN A 125 17.43 30.90 -18.39
C GLN A 125 17.29 31.03 -16.87
N SER A 126 16.58 30.11 -16.21
CA SER A 126 16.46 30.10 -14.74
C SER A 126 17.37 29.04 -14.12
N PHE A 127 18.10 29.44 -13.07
CA PHE A 127 18.94 28.55 -12.27
C PHE A 127 18.37 28.44 -10.85
N CYS A 128 18.35 27.24 -10.28
CA CYS A 128 18.04 27.04 -8.88
C CYS A 128 19.10 26.16 -8.19
N ILE A 129 19.25 26.34 -6.87
CA ILE A 129 20.11 25.52 -6.02
C ILE A 129 19.30 24.32 -5.55
N ALA A 130 19.83 23.12 -5.73
CA ALA A 130 19.21 21.87 -5.31
C ALA A 130 20.16 21.06 -4.40
N GLU A 131 19.57 20.31 -3.47
CA GLU A 131 20.29 19.30 -2.70
C GLU A 131 20.60 18.07 -3.56
N ARG A 132 21.86 17.64 -3.60
CA ARG A 132 22.29 16.38 -4.20
C ARG A 132 22.69 15.39 -3.11
N PHE A 133 22.03 14.25 -3.10
CA PHE A 133 22.40 13.12 -2.26
C PHE A 133 23.11 12.05 -3.09
N VAL A 134 24.24 11.55 -2.60
CA VAL A 134 25.02 10.49 -3.22
C VAL A 134 25.04 9.28 -2.29
N PHE A 135 24.43 8.19 -2.74
CA PHE A 135 24.33 6.95 -1.96
C PHE A 135 25.34 5.92 -2.43
N THR A 136 25.91 5.17 -1.48
CA THR A 136 26.86 4.08 -1.76
C THR A 136 26.17 2.76 -2.10
N ASN A 137 24.87 2.63 -1.81
CA ASN A 137 24.06 1.44 -2.07
C ASN A 137 22.60 1.85 -2.37
N LEU A 138 21.86 0.95 -3.04
CA LEU A 138 20.51 1.22 -3.50
C LEU A 138 19.48 1.14 -2.36
N LEU A 139 19.73 0.30 -1.35
CA LEU A 139 18.84 0.15 -0.20
C LEU A 139 18.67 1.47 0.57
N SER A 140 19.78 2.14 0.92
CA SER A 140 19.77 3.45 1.59
C SER A 140 19.02 4.50 0.77
N PHE A 141 19.22 4.52 -0.55
CA PHE A 141 18.49 5.44 -1.44
C PHE A 141 16.98 5.21 -1.34
N LEU A 142 16.53 3.95 -1.47
CA LEU A 142 15.11 3.60 -1.43
C LEU A 142 14.47 3.87 -0.06
N GLN A 143 15.21 3.66 1.04
CA GLN A 143 14.71 3.98 2.39
C GLN A 143 14.57 5.49 2.60
N VAL A 144 15.53 6.29 2.13
CA VAL A 144 15.44 7.75 2.20
C VAL A 144 14.31 8.29 1.32
N ASP A 145 14.17 7.77 0.09
CA ASP A 145 13.09 8.17 -0.82
C ASP A 145 11.70 7.85 -0.22
N LEU A 146 11.53 6.64 0.31
CA LEU A 146 10.31 6.25 1.03
C LEU A 146 10.05 7.20 2.20
N SER A 147 11.04 7.45 3.04
CA SER A 147 10.91 8.31 4.22
C SER A 147 10.54 9.75 3.85
N ARG A 148 11.18 10.31 2.82
CA ARG A 148 10.85 11.64 2.29
C ARG A 148 9.43 11.70 1.74
N GLY A 149 8.97 10.64 1.08
CA GLY A 149 7.57 10.50 0.69
C GLY A 149 6.63 10.57 1.89
N LEU A 150 6.89 9.79 2.95
CA LEU A 150 6.07 9.78 4.16
C LEU A 150 5.99 11.16 4.81
N MET A 151 7.12 11.90 4.86
CA MET A 151 7.20 13.25 5.41
C MET A 151 6.26 14.25 4.72
N ILE A 152 6.04 14.10 3.42
CA ILE A 152 5.11 14.96 2.65
C ILE A 152 3.71 14.36 2.52
N GLY A 153 3.44 13.24 3.19
CA GLY A 153 2.13 12.59 3.19
C GLY A 153 1.90 11.67 2.00
N HIS A 154 2.97 11.26 1.34
CA HIS A 154 2.94 10.26 0.28
C HIS A 154 3.30 8.88 0.84
N ALA A 155 2.51 7.85 0.51
CA ALA A 155 2.81 6.51 0.99
C ALA A 155 2.41 5.41 -0.01
N PRO A 156 3.16 4.29 -0.07
CA PRO A 156 2.72 3.12 -0.80
C PRO A 156 1.47 2.50 -0.17
N LYS A 157 0.53 2.06 -1.01
CA LYS A 157 -0.66 1.31 -0.60
C LYS A 157 -0.90 0.12 -1.49
N LYS A 158 -1.34 -1.00 -0.91
CA LYS A 158 -1.73 -2.19 -1.66
C LYS A 158 -3.15 -2.06 -2.18
N CYS A 159 -3.36 -2.33 -3.46
CA CYS A 159 -4.69 -2.35 -4.06
C CYS A 159 -5.48 -3.57 -3.59
N GLN A 160 -6.69 -3.35 -3.04
CA GLN A 160 -7.56 -4.44 -2.57
C GLN A 160 -8.16 -5.31 -3.68
N ASN A 161 -8.04 -4.92 -4.95
CA ASN A 161 -8.55 -5.71 -6.09
C ASN A 161 -7.45 -6.53 -6.78
N CYS A 162 -6.31 -5.92 -7.13
CA CYS A 162 -5.24 -6.59 -7.88
C CYS A 162 -4.00 -6.93 -7.06
N GLY A 163 -3.92 -6.51 -5.79
CA GLY A 163 -2.77 -6.76 -4.92
C GLY A 163 -1.51 -5.96 -5.23
N LYS A 164 -1.46 -5.21 -6.34
CA LYS A 164 -0.32 -4.34 -6.70
C LYS A 164 -0.25 -3.10 -5.80
N TYR A 165 0.96 -2.63 -5.54
CA TYR A 165 1.19 -1.37 -4.84
C TYR A 165 0.94 -0.17 -5.76
N PHE A 166 0.46 0.93 -5.20
CA PHE A 166 0.31 2.23 -5.86
C PHE A 166 0.61 3.36 -4.86
N LEU A 167 0.96 4.54 -5.38
CA LEU A 167 1.25 5.71 -4.55
C LEU A 167 -0.04 6.42 -4.11
N LEU A 168 -0.18 6.67 -2.82
CA LEU A 168 -1.13 7.63 -2.28
C LEU A 168 -0.44 8.98 -2.15
N GLU A 169 -0.91 9.99 -2.88
CA GLU A 169 -0.41 11.37 -2.80
C GLU A 169 -1.32 12.28 -1.96
N LYS A 170 -2.56 11.86 -1.71
CA LYS A 170 -3.58 12.66 -1.03
C LYS A 170 -4.12 11.89 0.16
N GLY A 171 -4.39 12.59 1.27
CA GLY A 171 -4.85 11.98 2.52
C GLY A 171 -6.28 11.40 2.51
N TYR A 172 -6.94 11.33 1.36
CA TYR A 172 -8.21 10.64 1.22
C TYR A 172 -7.99 9.13 1.09
N HIS A 173 -8.80 8.34 1.79
CA HIS A 173 -8.68 6.89 1.79
C HIS A 173 -9.09 6.29 0.44
N VAL A 174 -8.13 6.04 -0.45
CA VAL A 174 -8.33 5.33 -1.73
C VAL A 174 -7.94 3.86 -1.55
N SER A 175 -8.87 2.93 -1.82
CA SER A 175 -8.63 1.48 -1.67
C SER A 175 -8.15 0.77 -2.95
N TYR A 176 -8.26 1.44 -4.10
CA TYR A 176 -8.05 0.82 -5.41
C TYR A 176 -7.16 1.69 -6.31
N CYS A 177 -6.23 1.06 -7.01
CA CYS A 177 -5.40 1.72 -8.01
C CYS A 177 -6.17 2.05 -9.30
N THR A 178 -5.54 2.81 -10.18
CA THR A 178 -6.06 3.20 -11.50
C THR A 178 -5.65 2.23 -12.62
N ASN A 179 -4.88 1.18 -12.32
CA ASN A 179 -4.53 0.16 -13.29
C ASN A 179 -5.76 -0.63 -13.75
N ILE A 180 -5.71 -1.18 -14.97
CA ILE A 180 -6.70 -2.13 -15.49
C ILE A 180 -6.80 -3.32 -14.55
N ALA A 181 -8.03 -3.70 -14.19
CA ALA A 181 -8.29 -4.79 -13.27
C ALA A 181 -7.95 -6.15 -13.91
N PRO A 182 -7.51 -7.14 -13.12
CA PRO A 182 -7.29 -8.49 -13.63
C PRO A 182 -8.57 -9.04 -14.29
N GLY A 183 -8.46 -9.54 -15.52
CA GLY A 183 -9.58 -10.08 -16.29
C GLY A 183 -10.44 -9.04 -17.02
N GLU A 184 -10.13 -7.74 -16.90
CA GLU A 184 -10.81 -6.66 -17.62
C GLU A 184 -9.93 -6.15 -18.77
N THR A 185 -10.55 -5.64 -19.82
CA THR A 185 -9.83 -5.01 -20.96
C THR A 185 -9.75 -3.50 -20.85
N THR A 186 -10.76 -2.86 -20.23
CA THR A 186 -10.88 -1.41 -20.16
C THR A 186 -11.12 -0.88 -18.75
N ARG A 187 -11.72 -1.69 -17.86
CA ARG A 187 -12.12 -1.22 -16.53
C ARG A 187 -10.95 -1.24 -15.57
N THR A 188 -10.77 -0.14 -14.86
CA THR A 188 -9.75 0.00 -13.81
C THR A 188 -10.19 -0.69 -12.51
N CYS A 189 -9.24 -1.05 -11.65
CA CYS A 189 -9.50 -1.56 -10.30
C CYS A 189 -10.45 -0.66 -9.51
N ARG A 190 -10.36 0.67 -9.70
CA ARG A 190 -11.26 1.65 -9.07
C ARG A 190 -12.68 1.57 -9.61
N GLN A 191 -12.88 1.41 -10.91
CA GLN A 191 -14.21 1.24 -11.53
C GLN A 191 -14.84 -0.09 -11.14
N VAL A 192 -14.06 -1.17 -11.14
CA VAL A 192 -14.52 -2.50 -10.69
C VAL A 192 -14.88 -2.46 -9.21
N GLY A 193 -14.05 -1.85 -8.36
CA GLY A 193 -14.32 -1.68 -6.94
C GLY A 193 -15.60 -0.86 -6.68
N ALA A 194 -15.81 0.23 -7.43
CA ALA A 194 -17.03 1.01 -7.35
C ALA A 194 -18.28 0.19 -7.73
N HIS A 195 -18.20 -0.60 -8.81
CA HIS A 195 -19.29 -1.47 -9.24
C HIS A 195 -19.57 -2.60 -8.24
N LYS A 196 -18.54 -3.23 -7.66
CA LYS A 196 -18.71 -4.23 -6.59
C LYS A 196 -19.39 -3.60 -5.38
N LYS A 197 -18.98 -2.38 -4.99
CA LYS A 197 -19.59 -1.66 -3.88
C LYS A 197 -21.05 -1.28 -4.16
N SER A 198 -21.37 -0.84 -5.38
CA SER A 198 -22.75 -0.53 -5.76
C SER A 198 -23.61 -1.80 -5.82
N ALA A 199 -23.09 -2.89 -6.38
CA ALA A 199 -23.78 -4.18 -6.44
C ALA A 199 -24.04 -4.75 -5.05
N ALA A 200 -23.08 -4.67 -4.13
CA ALA A 200 -23.23 -5.05 -2.72
C ALA A 200 -24.20 -4.12 -1.96
N GLN A 201 -24.43 -2.91 -2.45
CA GLN A 201 -25.40 -1.96 -1.91
C GLN A 201 -26.78 -2.05 -2.57
N THR A 202 -27.01 -3.04 -3.45
CA THR A 202 -28.35 -3.31 -3.99
C THR A 202 -29.23 -3.76 -2.84
N LYS A 203 -29.98 -2.83 -2.27
CA LYS A 203 -30.93 -3.10 -1.21
C LYS A 203 -31.97 -4.09 -1.71
N THR A 204 -32.29 -5.10 -0.91
CA THR A 204 -33.50 -5.90 -1.16
C THR A 204 -34.72 -4.97 -1.13
N PRO A 205 -35.83 -5.31 -1.81
CA PRO A 205 -37.06 -4.51 -1.73
C PRO A 205 -37.48 -4.22 -0.27
N ALA A 206 -37.33 -5.20 0.62
CA ALA A 206 -37.56 -5.03 2.06
C ALA A 206 -36.65 -3.98 2.72
N GLN A 207 -35.35 -4.00 2.41
CA GLN A 207 -34.39 -2.99 2.90
C GLN A 207 -34.68 -1.59 2.35
N ALA A 208 -35.17 -1.50 1.11
CA ALA A 208 -35.56 -0.23 0.50
C ALA A 208 -36.76 0.37 1.24
N GLU A 209 -37.81 -0.42 1.50
CA GLU A 209 -38.99 0.04 2.24
C GLU A 209 -38.66 0.40 3.70
N TYR A 210 -37.86 -0.41 4.38
CA TYR A 210 -37.38 -0.10 5.74
C TYR A 210 -36.63 1.23 5.80
N GLN A 211 -35.75 1.50 4.83
CA GLN A 211 -34.99 2.74 4.81
C GLN A 211 -35.90 3.97 4.72
N LYS A 212 -36.97 3.90 3.92
CA LYS A 212 -37.94 5.00 3.79
C LYS A 212 -38.56 5.28 5.16
N LEU A 213 -39.13 4.26 5.81
CA LEU A 213 -39.80 4.39 7.10
C LEU A 213 -38.84 4.89 8.19
N TYR A 214 -37.63 4.33 8.26
CA TYR A 214 -36.59 4.78 9.18
C TYR A 214 -36.26 6.26 9.00
N ASN A 215 -36.08 6.74 7.76
CA ASN A 215 -35.77 8.15 7.48
C ASN A 215 -36.93 9.08 7.88
N HIS A 216 -38.17 8.64 7.69
CA HIS A 216 -39.35 9.38 8.11
C HIS A 216 -39.43 9.52 9.63
N LEU A 217 -39.34 8.39 10.34
CA LEU A 217 -39.29 8.34 11.80
C LEU A 217 -38.13 9.23 12.33
N LYS A 218 -36.96 9.23 11.65
CA LYS A 218 -35.76 9.99 12.07
C LYS A 218 -36.02 11.47 11.97
N THR A 219 -36.68 11.88 10.90
CA THR A 219 -37.11 13.27 10.68
C THR A 219 -38.10 13.71 11.77
N ARG A 220 -39.06 12.85 12.15
CA ARG A 220 -40.00 13.15 13.24
C ARG A 220 -39.33 13.27 14.60
N LYS A 221 -38.42 12.35 14.95
CA LYS A 221 -37.61 12.43 16.17
C LYS A 221 -36.82 13.74 16.23
N ASN A 222 -36.14 14.10 15.15
CA ASN A 222 -35.37 15.34 15.08
C ASN A 222 -36.25 16.59 15.23
N ARG A 223 -37.50 16.53 14.74
CA ARG A 223 -38.52 17.57 14.92
C ARG A 223 -39.25 17.48 16.27
N LYS A 224 -38.84 16.57 17.16
CA LYS A 224 -39.45 16.32 18.48
C LYS A 224 -40.95 15.99 18.40
N LYS A 225 -41.39 15.38 17.29
CA LYS A 225 -42.79 14.95 17.06
C LYS A 225 -43.09 13.57 17.66
N ILE A 226 -42.06 12.84 18.01
CA ILE A 226 -42.11 11.57 18.73
C ILE A 226 -41.00 11.59 19.78
N SER A 227 -41.24 10.93 20.91
CA SER A 227 -40.27 10.72 21.97
C SER A 227 -39.16 9.75 21.53
N VAL A 228 -38.09 9.68 22.32
CA VAL A 228 -37.00 8.72 22.08
C VAL A 228 -37.50 7.28 22.24
N GLU A 229 -38.42 7.05 23.18
CA GLU A 229 -39.00 5.73 23.46
C GLU A 229 -39.87 5.24 22.30
N GLU A 230 -40.78 6.09 21.81
CA GLU A 230 -41.62 5.79 20.64
C GLU A 230 -40.79 5.56 19.38
N TRP A 231 -39.71 6.33 19.20
CA TRP A 231 -38.75 6.11 18.12
C TRP A 231 -38.08 4.73 18.24
N ASN A 232 -37.61 4.35 19.43
CA ASN A 232 -36.94 3.07 19.63
C ASN A 232 -37.89 1.89 19.36
N GLN A 233 -39.14 1.97 19.84
CA GLN A 233 -40.16 0.95 19.61
C GLN A 233 -40.51 0.83 18.13
N ALA A 234 -40.74 1.95 17.45
CA ALA A 234 -41.08 1.96 16.02
C ALA A 234 -39.94 1.43 15.15
N VAL A 235 -38.68 1.77 15.47
CA VAL A 235 -37.52 1.25 14.75
C VAL A 235 -37.32 -0.25 15.01
N ALA A 236 -37.52 -0.71 16.25
CA ALA A 236 -37.42 -2.14 16.58
C ALA A 236 -38.47 -2.96 15.82
N TRP A 237 -39.72 -2.50 15.78
CA TRP A 237 -40.78 -3.13 15.00
C TRP A 237 -40.48 -3.13 13.50
N ALA A 238 -40.05 -2.00 12.94
CA ALA A 238 -39.71 -1.90 11.52
C ALA A 238 -38.56 -2.84 11.14
N GLN A 239 -37.58 -3.00 12.03
CA GLN A 239 -36.48 -3.95 11.86
C GLN A 239 -36.99 -5.40 11.84
N GLU A 240 -37.85 -5.76 12.79
CA GLU A 240 -38.43 -7.11 12.88
C GLU A 240 -39.23 -7.45 11.62
N MET A 241 -40.08 -6.55 11.12
CA MET A 241 -40.86 -6.80 9.91
C MET A 241 -39.97 -6.92 8.67
N LYS A 242 -38.94 -6.08 8.55
CA LYS A 242 -37.95 -6.19 7.48
C LYS A 242 -37.24 -7.56 7.52
N ASP A 243 -36.85 -8.04 8.71
CA ASP A 243 -36.21 -9.34 8.85
C ASP A 243 -37.19 -10.50 8.54
N LYS A 244 -38.48 -10.37 8.86
CA LYS A 244 -39.53 -11.34 8.46
C LYS A 244 -39.67 -11.44 6.94
N ALA A 245 -39.68 -10.29 6.26
CA ALA A 245 -39.75 -10.25 4.80
C ALA A 245 -38.48 -10.84 4.15
N GLU A 246 -37.30 -10.58 4.72
CA GLU A 246 -36.04 -11.17 4.26
C GLU A 246 -36.00 -12.70 4.46
N ARG A 247 -36.69 -13.24 5.46
CA ARG A 247 -36.88 -14.68 5.67
C ARG A 247 -38.00 -15.29 4.82
N GLY A 248 -38.76 -14.48 4.07
CA GLY A 248 -39.90 -14.91 3.28
C GLY A 248 -41.15 -15.27 4.09
N GLU A 249 -41.21 -14.88 5.38
CA GLU A 249 -42.36 -15.11 6.25
C GLU A 249 -43.53 -14.18 5.93
N ILE A 250 -43.23 -13.03 5.34
CA ILE A 250 -44.21 -12.08 4.79
C ILE A 250 -43.75 -11.64 3.40
N SER A 251 -44.71 -11.39 2.52
CA SER A 251 -44.43 -10.91 1.17
C SER A 251 -43.97 -9.45 1.16
N GLU A 252 -43.29 -9.05 0.08
CA GLU A 252 -42.87 -7.66 -0.11
C GLU A 252 -44.05 -6.69 -0.14
N TRP A 253 -45.20 -7.13 -0.66
CA TRP A 253 -46.43 -6.34 -0.70
C TRP A 253 -47.02 -6.14 0.70
N GLU A 254 -47.08 -7.19 1.53
CA GLU A 254 -47.54 -7.09 2.92
C GLU A 254 -46.65 -6.18 3.75
N LEU A 255 -45.32 -6.29 3.60
CA LEU A 255 -44.38 -5.39 4.29
C LEU A 255 -44.62 -3.93 3.91
N LYS A 256 -44.79 -3.66 2.61
CA LYS A 256 -45.03 -2.32 2.09
C LYS A 256 -46.33 -1.73 2.64
N GLU A 257 -47.41 -2.52 2.63
CA GLU A 257 -48.70 -2.09 3.18
C GLU A 257 -48.62 -1.82 4.69
N MET A 258 -47.94 -2.68 5.45
CA MET A 258 -47.71 -2.47 6.89
C MET A 258 -46.93 -1.18 7.16
N PHE A 259 -45.91 -0.88 6.35
CA PHE A 259 -45.13 0.35 6.49
C PHE A 259 -45.92 1.58 6.06
N GLU A 260 -46.68 1.54 4.96
CA GLU A 260 -47.58 2.62 4.54
C GLU A 260 -48.65 2.93 5.60
N ARG A 261 -49.25 1.90 6.22
CA ARG A 261 -50.16 2.11 7.35
C ARG A 261 -49.45 2.71 8.58
N ALA A 262 -48.20 2.35 8.84
CA ALA A 262 -47.41 2.96 9.90
C ALA A 262 -47.05 4.43 9.57
N TYR A 263 -46.90 4.79 8.30
CA TYR A 263 -46.77 6.18 7.87
C TYR A 263 -48.03 6.98 8.21
N ASP A 264 -49.20 6.43 7.89
CA ASP A 264 -50.48 7.13 8.03
C ASP A 264 -50.97 7.20 9.48
N ASN A 265 -50.73 6.16 10.29
CA ASN A 265 -51.12 6.13 11.71
C ASN A 265 -50.21 6.95 12.63
N ILE A 266 -49.11 7.49 12.10
CA ILE A 266 -48.17 8.35 12.85
C ILE A 266 -48.31 9.83 12.40
N LEU A 267 -49.22 10.18 11.47
CA LEU A 267 -49.58 11.57 11.14
C LEU A 267 -50.37 12.24 12.27
#